data_AF-A0A3B8HYT4-F1
#
_entry.id   AF-A0A3B8HYT4-F1
#
_cell.length_a   1.000
_cell.length_b   1.000
_cell.length_c   1.000
_cell.angle_alpha   90.00
_cell.angle_beta   90.00
_cell.angle_gamma   90.00
#
_symmetry.space_group_name_H-M   'P 1'
#
loop_
_entity.id
_entity.type
_entity.pdbx_description
1 polymer ?
#
loop_
_entity_poly.entity_id
_entity_poly.type
_entity_poly.pdbx_seq_one_letter_code
_entity_poly.pdbx_strand_id
1 'polypeptide(L)'
;SADRMQEYYTRLMAHTQQDFAERGVDLAGYTTVQNAQDIDELRQALGIEKVSLYGFSYGTHLGQAYMKYYGDHVENAVLIGVEGLNHTVKLPMSMDLQFQKL
;
A
#
# COMPACT_ATOMS: atom_id res chain seq x y z
N SER A 1 -1.19 -21.28 20.90
CA SER A 1 -2.63 -21.07 20.66
C SER A 1 -2.79 -19.76 19.92
N ALA A 2 -3.93 -19.56 19.25
CA ALA A 2 -4.27 -18.29 18.61
C ALA A 2 -4.13 -17.11 19.59
N ASP A 3 -4.51 -17.29 20.85
CA ASP A 3 -4.43 -16.25 21.89
C ASP A 3 -3.01 -15.77 22.14
N ARG A 4 -2.02 -16.69 22.18
CA ARG A 4 -0.60 -16.33 22.34
C ARG A 4 -0.06 -15.55 21.16
N MET A 5 -0.51 -15.86 19.94
CA MET A 5 -0.12 -15.09 18.74
C MET A 5 -0.73 -13.71 18.75
N GLN A 6 -2.01 -13.60 19.12
CA GLN A 6 -2.70 -12.32 19.23
C GLN A 6 -2.01 -11.40 20.26
N GLU A 7 -1.73 -11.93 21.45
CA GLU A 7 -1.04 -11.19 22.52
C GLU A 7 0.38 -10.76 22.10
N TYR A 8 1.09 -11.62 21.35
CA TYR A 8 2.39 -11.28 20.80
C TYR A 8 2.31 -10.11 19.80
N TYR A 9 1.39 -10.16 18.83
CA TYR A 9 1.24 -9.09 17.84
C TYR A 9 0.74 -7.78 18.45
N THR A 10 -0.15 -7.83 19.45
CA THR A 10 -0.60 -6.61 20.14
C THR A 10 0.56 -5.93 20.86
N ARG A 11 1.41 -6.68 21.57
CA ARG A 11 2.61 -6.13 22.21
C ARG A 11 3.62 -5.58 21.20
N LEU A 12 3.84 -6.30 20.11
CA LEU A 12 4.73 -5.86 19.03
C LEU A 12 4.26 -4.54 18.42
N MET A 13 2.97 -4.43 18.08
CA MET A 13 2.40 -3.20 17.52
C MET A 13 2.52 -2.01 18.48
N ALA A 14 2.21 -2.21 19.77
CA ALA A 14 2.33 -1.14 20.77
C ALA A 14 3.78 -0.66 20.92
N HIS A 15 4.74 -1.60 21.00
CA HIS A 15 6.15 -1.27 21.07
C HIS A 15 6.64 -0.52 19.83
N THR A 16 6.30 -1.00 18.63
CA THR A 16 6.68 -0.36 17.37
C THR A 16 6.07 1.03 17.22
N GLN A 17 4.81 1.21 17.63
CA GLN A 17 4.16 2.53 17.61
C GLN A 17 4.88 3.51 18.55
N GLN A 18 5.27 3.07 19.74
CA GLN A 18 6.03 3.88 20.69
C GLN A 18 7.41 4.25 20.14
N ASP A 19 8.17 3.29 19.59
CA ASP A 19 9.48 3.55 18.97
C ASP A 19 9.40 4.63 17.88
N PHE A 20 8.40 4.52 17.00
CA PHE A 20 8.19 5.52 15.95
C PHE A 20 7.85 6.89 16.53
N ALA A 21 6.98 6.96 17.54
CA ALA A 21 6.63 8.22 18.19
C ALA A 21 7.84 8.89 18.87
N GLU A 22 8.67 8.12 19.58
CA GLU A 22 9.90 8.61 20.24
C GLU A 22 10.93 9.13 19.22
N ARG A 23 10.95 8.56 18.02
CA ARG A 23 11.79 8.99 16.89
C ARG A 23 11.18 10.17 16.11
N GLY A 24 10.01 10.67 16.51
CA GLY A 24 9.31 11.77 15.83
C GLY A 24 8.70 11.38 14.48
N VAL A 25 8.45 10.09 14.25
CA VAL A 25 7.83 9.58 13.01
C VAL A 25 6.31 9.67 13.13
N ASP A 26 5.69 10.46 12.27
CA ASP A 26 4.24 10.52 12.14
C ASP A 26 3.73 9.42 11.20
N LEU A 27 3.17 8.35 11.78
CA LEU A 27 2.61 7.22 11.04
C LEU A 27 1.41 7.60 10.17
N ALA A 28 0.74 8.74 10.43
CA ALA A 28 -0.34 9.22 9.59
C ALA A 28 0.14 9.59 8.16
N GLY A 29 1.45 9.84 7.98
CA GLY A 29 2.06 10.07 6.68
C GLY A 29 2.37 8.79 5.87
N TYR A 30 2.25 7.61 6.47
CA TYR A 30 2.64 6.34 5.84
C TYR A 30 1.42 5.58 5.30
N THR A 31 0.65 6.24 4.44
CA THR A 31 -0.47 5.59 3.74
C THR A 31 -0.22 5.56 2.23
N THR A 32 -0.95 4.68 1.53
CA THR A 32 -0.89 4.61 0.06
C THR A 32 -1.27 5.93 -0.61
N VAL A 33 -2.13 6.75 0.00
CA VAL A 33 -2.49 8.07 -0.54
C VAL A 33 -1.27 9.00 -0.51
N GLN A 34 -0.56 9.07 0.62
CA GLN A 34 0.69 9.82 0.71
C GLN A 34 1.76 9.26 -0.23
N ASN A 35 1.90 7.94 -0.35
CA ASN A 35 2.85 7.38 -1.31
C ASN A 35 2.51 7.72 -2.77
N ALA A 36 1.22 7.83 -3.13
CA ALA A 36 0.84 8.30 -4.46
C ALA A 36 1.21 9.78 -4.65
N GLN A 37 1.02 10.61 -3.62
CA GLN A 37 1.48 12.00 -3.63
C GLN A 37 3.00 12.09 -3.78
N ASP A 38 3.77 11.28 -3.06
CA ASP A 38 5.24 11.24 -3.15
C ASP A 38 5.72 10.93 -4.57
N ILE A 39 5.03 10.05 -5.30
CA ILE A 39 5.33 9.77 -6.72
C ILE A 39 5.09 11.02 -7.58
N ASP A 40 4.03 11.79 -7.32
CA ASP A 40 3.74 12.97 -8.12
C ASP A 40 4.70 14.12 -7.82
N GLU A 41 5.07 14.30 -6.55
CA GLU A 41 6.09 15.25 -6.14
C GLU A 41 7.44 14.90 -6.76
N LEU A 42 7.81 13.62 -6.79
CA LEU A 42 9.02 13.17 -7.47
C LEU A 42 8.96 13.44 -8.98
N ARG A 43 7.83 13.16 -9.63
CA ARG A 43 7.61 13.48 -11.05
C ARG A 43 7.85 14.97 -11.31
N GLN A 44 7.26 15.84 -10.49
CA GLN A 44 7.42 17.30 -10.59
C GLN A 44 8.87 17.73 -10.36
N ALA A 45 9.52 17.22 -9.32
CA ALA A 45 10.91 17.52 -9.00
C ALA A 45 11.88 17.12 -10.12
N LEU A 46 11.54 16.07 -10.88
CA LEU A 46 12.31 15.61 -12.05
C LEU A 46 11.93 16.34 -13.35
N GLY A 47 10.93 17.23 -13.35
CA GLY A 47 10.46 17.94 -14.54
C GLY A 47 9.80 17.02 -15.58
N ILE A 48 9.26 15.88 -15.15
CA ILE A 48 8.65 14.88 -16.02
C ILE A 48 7.17 15.22 -16.22
N GLU A 49 6.69 15.29 -17.46
CA GLU A 49 5.28 15.59 -17.73
C GLU A 49 4.36 14.45 -17.27
N LYS A 50 4.68 13.22 -17.67
CA LYS A 50 3.93 12.01 -17.32
C LYS A 50 4.84 10.83 -17.00
N VAL A 51 4.35 9.92 -16.16
CA VAL A 51 5.05 8.70 -15.75
C VAL A 51 4.42 7.45 -16.35
N SER A 52 5.26 6.45 -16.62
CA SER A 52 4.79 5.09 -16.90
C SER A 52 4.90 4.23 -15.63
N LEU A 53 3.79 3.64 -15.22
CA LEU A 53 3.71 2.84 -14.00
C LEU A 53 3.99 1.36 -14.29
N TYR A 54 4.87 0.75 -13.51
CA TYR A 54 5.10 -0.69 -13.52
C TYR A 54 4.96 -1.24 -12.09
N GLY A 55 3.82 -1.85 -11.81
CA GLY A 55 3.43 -2.27 -10.46
C GLY A 55 3.33 -3.79 -10.31
N PHE A 56 3.88 -4.33 -9.22
CA PHE A 56 3.73 -5.73 -8.81
C PHE A 56 3.21 -5.84 -7.38
N SER A 57 2.26 -6.75 -7.11
CA SER A 57 1.72 -6.97 -5.76
C SER A 57 1.18 -5.67 -5.16
N TYR A 58 1.62 -5.22 -3.98
CA TYR A 58 1.27 -3.91 -3.40
C TYR A 58 1.50 -2.74 -4.37
N GLY A 59 2.53 -2.82 -5.23
CA GLY A 59 2.78 -1.82 -6.26
C GLY A 59 1.61 -1.64 -7.23
N THR A 60 0.74 -2.65 -7.38
CA THR A 60 -0.50 -2.51 -8.15
C THR A 60 -1.59 -1.74 -7.41
N HIS A 61 -1.68 -1.89 -6.08
CA HIS A 61 -2.57 -1.09 -5.23
C HIS A 61 -2.12 0.38 -5.25
N LEU A 62 -0.82 0.63 -5.06
CA LEU A 62 -0.22 1.96 -5.16
C LEU A 62 -0.36 2.55 -6.57
N GLY A 63 -0.09 1.78 -7.62
CA GLY A 63 -0.27 2.24 -9.00
C GLY A 63 -1.71 2.65 -9.31
N GLN A 64 -2.70 1.90 -8.79
CA GLN A 64 -4.11 2.29 -8.88
C GLN A 64 -4.45 3.53 -8.06
N ALA A 65 -3.85 3.71 -6.87
CA ALA A 65 -4.01 4.93 -6.09
C ALA A 65 -3.45 6.14 -6.84
N TYR A 66 -2.26 6.02 -7.44
CA TYR A 66 -1.68 7.07 -8.27
C TYR A 66 -2.59 7.43 -9.45
N MET A 67 -3.06 6.44 -10.22
CA MET A 67 -4.00 6.67 -11.33
C MET A 67 -5.31 7.33 -10.87
N LYS A 68 -5.78 7.05 -9.66
CA LYS A 68 -7.00 7.66 -9.11
C LYS A 68 -6.83 9.15 -8.78
N TYR A 69 -5.70 9.55 -8.21
CA TYR A 69 -5.48 10.93 -7.74
C TYR A 69 -4.72 11.81 -8.76
N TYR A 70 -3.89 11.21 -9.62
CA TYR A 70 -2.99 11.88 -10.56
C TYR A 70 -3.04 11.25 -11.96
N GLY A 71 -4.21 10.76 -12.38
CA GLY A 71 -4.39 10.03 -13.64
C GLY A 71 -3.96 10.79 -14.89
N ASP A 72 -4.12 12.12 -14.91
CA ASP A 72 -3.69 12.97 -16.02
C ASP A 72 -2.17 12.97 -16.22
N HIS A 73 -1.41 12.59 -15.18
CA HIS A 73 0.04 12.48 -15.19
C HIS A 73 0.54 11.06 -15.55
N VAL A 74 -0.35 10.16 -15.98
CA VAL A 74 0.00 8.78 -16.34
C VAL A 74 0.01 8.63 -17.86
N GLU A 75 1.12 8.09 -18.39
CA GLU A 75 1.25 7.78 -19.82
C GLU A 75 0.88 6.31 -20.11
N ASN A 76 1.43 5.37 -19.36
CA ASN A 76 1.14 3.94 -19.48
C ASN A 76 1.12 3.27 -18.10
N ALA A 77 0.46 2.11 -17.99
CA ALA A 77 0.47 1.31 -16.78
C ALA A 77 0.52 -0.19 -17.07
N VAL A 78 1.41 -0.92 -16.38
CA VAL A 78 1.48 -2.38 -16.35
C VAL A 78 1.37 -2.85 -14.91
N LEU A 79 0.35 -3.65 -14.61
CA LEU A 79 0.04 -4.15 -13.26
C LEU A 79 0.04 -5.68 -13.23
N ILE A 80 0.84 -6.28 -12.36
CA ILE A 80 1.07 -7.73 -12.31
C ILE A 80 0.79 -8.26 -10.90
N GLY A 81 -0.05 -9.31 -10.79
CA GLY A 81 -0.48 -9.84 -9.50
C GLY A 81 -1.35 -8.84 -8.73
N VAL A 82 -2.48 -8.46 -9.34
CA VAL A 82 -3.26 -7.26 -8.97
C VAL A 82 -3.90 -7.37 -7.59
N GLU A 83 -3.61 -6.38 -6.76
CA GLU A 83 -4.30 -6.03 -5.52
C GLU A 83 -5.05 -4.72 -5.74
N GLY A 84 -6.39 -4.79 -5.80
CA GLY A 84 -7.25 -3.64 -6.05
C GLY A 84 -7.28 -2.66 -4.87
N LEU A 85 -7.84 -1.46 -5.10
CA LEU A 85 -8.01 -0.44 -4.05
C LEU A 85 -8.81 -0.89 -2.82
N ASN A 86 -9.63 -1.94 -2.97
CA ASN A 86 -10.44 -2.50 -1.89
C ASN A 86 -9.95 -3.88 -1.42
N HIS A 87 -8.75 -4.32 -1.84
CA HIS A 87 -8.26 -5.69 -1.59
C HIS A 87 -7.14 -5.78 -0.54
N THR A 88 -6.80 -4.67 0.13
CA THR A 88 -5.67 -4.61 1.08
C THR A 88 -5.92 -5.42 2.35
N VAL A 89 -7.19 -5.61 2.74
CA VAL A 89 -7.54 -6.48 3.87
C VAL A 89 -7.76 -7.91 3.35
N LYS A 90 -6.72 -8.74 3.50
CA LYS A 90 -6.78 -10.18 3.17
C LYS A 90 -7.25 -10.96 4.39
N LEU A 91 -8.57 -11.07 4.55
CA LEU A 91 -9.14 -11.96 5.55
C LEU A 91 -8.78 -13.42 5.18
N PRO A 92 -8.44 -14.29 6.16
CA PRO A 92 -8.19 -15.70 5.90
C PRO A 92 -9.32 -16.37 5.08
N MET A 93 -10.57 -16.01 5.40
CA MET A 93 -11.77 -16.48 4.68
C MET A 93 -11.76 -16.12 3.19
N SER A 94 -11.17 -14.98 2.80
CA SER A 94 -11.07 -14.56 1.40
C SER A 94 -10.18 -15.49 0.59
N MET A 95 -9.14 -16.08 1.21
CA MET A 95 -8.29 -17.09 0.59
C MET A 95 -8.99 -18.45 0.55
N ASP A 96 -9.68 -18.85 1.62
CA ASP A 96 -10.44 -20.11 1.65
C ASP A 96 -11.50 -20.14 0.53
N LEU A 97 -12.20 -19.02 0.31
CA LEU A 97 -13.17 -18.86 -0.79
C LEU A 97 -12.54 -18.97 -2.18
N GLN A 98 -11.27 -18.62 -2.35
CA GLN A 98 -10.56 -18.79 -3.62
C GLN A 98 -10.18 -20.25 -3.86
N PHE A 99 -9.71 -20.95 -2.83
CA PHE A 99 -9.37 -22.37 -2.92
C PHE A 99 -10.57 -23.27 -3.19
N GLN A 100 -11.76 -22.90 -2.69
CA GLN A 100 -13.01 -23.63 -2.98
C GLN A 100 -13.49 -23.52 -4.44
N LYS A 101 -12.96 -22.57 -5.22
CA LYS A 101 -13.33 -22.37 -6.63
C LYS A 101 -12.48 -23.18 -7.60
N LEU A 102 -11.44 -23.85 -7.11
CA LEU A 102 -10.57 -24.75 -7.86
C LEU A 102 -11.09 -26.18 -7.76
#